data_AF-I7CGY5-F1
#
_entry.id   AF-I7CGY5-F1
#
_cell.length_a   1.000
_cell.length_b   1.000
_cell.length_c   1.000
_cell.angle_alpha   90.00
_cell.angle_beta   90.00
_cell.angle_gamma   90.00
#
_symmetry.space_group_name_H-M   'P 1'
#
loop_
_entity.id
_entity.type
_entity.pdbx_description
1 polymer ?
#
loop_
_entity_poly.entity_id
_entity_poly.type
_entity_poly.pdbx_seq_one_letter_code
_entity_poly.pdbx_strand_id
1 'polypeptide(L)'
;FIGAYKMCAGEAAVADLAFAAKHAGVIQMADILPARRARGPNEPGGIKFGHFADMIQADRRYPNDPVKATLEVVGAGAMLFDQIWLGSYMSGGVGFTQYATAAYTDNILDDYCYYGLDYVKKKHGGIGKAKSTQEAVTDIATEVNLYGMEQYEQYPTALESHFGGSQRASVLAAASGISCSLATANSNAGLNGWYLSMLMHKEGWSRLGFFGYDLQDQCGSANSMSIRPDEGCLGELRGP
;
A
#
# COMPACT_ATOMS: atom_id res chain seq x y z
N PHE A 1 10.55 -16.29 33.54
CA PHE A 1 10.19 -15.68 34.84
C PHE A 1 10.39 -16.62 36.01
N ILE A 2 9.67 -17.75 36.09
CA ILE A 2 9.77 -18.70 37.23
C ILE A 2 11.23 -19.04 37.59
N GLY A 3 12.02 -19.53 36.62
CA GLY A 3 13.42 -19.88 36.87
C GLY A 3 14.33 -18.69 37.18
N ALA A 4 14.17 -17.57 36.48
CA ALA A 4 15.02 -16.39 36.63
C ALA A 4 14.80 -15.65 37.96
N TYR A 5 13.56 -15.60 38.44
CA TYR A 5 13.17 -14.90 39.67
C TYR A 5 12.90 -15.84 40.85
N LYS A 6 13.18 -17.14 40.68
CA LYS A 6 12.98 -18.18 41.71
C LYS A 6 11.56 -18.18 42.30
N MET A 7 10.55 -17.96 41.44
CA MET A 7 9.14 -17.99 41.85
C MET A 7 8.68 -19.42 42.14
N CYS A 8 7.58 -19.58 42.89
CA CYS A 8 6.96 -20.88 43.05
C CYS A 8 6.35 -21.35 41.71
N ALA A 9 6.60 -22.61 41.34
CA ALA A 9 6.17 -23.15 40.06
C ALA A 9 4.65 -23.44 40.06
N GLY A 10 3.87 -22.47 39.58
CA GLY A 10 2.40 -22.58 39.48
C GLY A 10 1.62 -21.81 40.54
N GLU A 11 2.23 -20.84 41.22
CA GLU A 11 1.51 -19.93 42.11
C GLU A 11 0.64 -18.92 41.36
N ALA A 12 -0.27 -18.25 42.08
CA ALA A 12 -1.23 -17.31 41.51
C ALA A 12 -0.59 -16.20 40.66
N ALA A 13 0.57 -15.67 41.09
CA ALA A 13 1.30 -14.63 40.35
C ALA A 13 1.77 -15.09 38.94
N VAL A 14 1.85 -16.39 38.68
CA VAL A 14 2.15 -16.92 37.33
C VAL A 14 1.01 -16.62 36.35
N ALA A 15 -0.24 -16.55 36.83
CA ALA A 15 -1.39 -16.21 35.99
C ALA A 15 -1.31 -14.76 35.48
N ASP A 16 -0.86 -13.82 36.31
CA ASP A 16 -0.67 -12.41 35.91
C ASP A 16 0.38 -12.30 34.80
N LEU A 17 1.48 -13.05 34.92
CA LEU A 17 2.51 -13.13 33.89
C LEU A 17 1.98 -13.72 32.59
N ALA A 18 1.13 -14.76 32.67
CA ALA A 18 0.52 -15.37 31.49
C ALA A 18 -0.46 -14.42 30.81
N PHE A 19 -1.28 -13.68 31.57
CA PHE A 19 -2.19 -12.68 31.03
C PHE A 19 -1.43 -11.51 30.39
N ALA A 20 -0.38 -11.01 31.05
CA ALA A 20 0.48 -9.97 30.50
C ALA A 20 1.15 -10.41 29.20
N ALA A 21 1.75 -11.61 29.17
CA ALA A 21 2.47 -12.10 28.00
C ALA A 21 1.58 -12.48 26.82
N LYS A 22 0.28 -12.76 27.05
CA LYS A 22 -0.63 -13.24 26.00
C LYS A 22 -1.73 -12.25 25.61
N HIS A 23 -1.98 -11.22 26.43
CA HIS A 23 -3.06 -10.26 26.21
C HIS A 23 -2.62 -8.83 26.53
N ALA A 24 -2.26 -8.52 27.78
CA ALA A 24 -2.13 -7.12 28.20
C ALA A 24 -0.88 -6.40 27.65
N GLY A 25 0.21 -7.13 27.40
CA GLY A 25 1.49 -6.57 26.97
C GLY A 25 2.02 -7.14 25.66
N VAL A 26 1.21 -7.95 24.95
CA VAL A 26 1.63 -8.52 23.67
C VAL A 26 1.26 -7.57 22.54
N ILE A 27 2.20 -7.35 21.62
CA ILE A 27 1.93 -6.69 20.33
C ILE A 27 1.98 -7.78 19.27
N GLN A 28 0.81 -8.11 18.72
CA GLN A 28 0.69 -9.02 17.59
C GLN A 28 1.06 -8.29 16.30
N MET A 29 1.49 -9.04 15.29
CA MET A 29 1.73 -8.48 13.95
C MET A 29 0.42 -8.14 13.24
N ALA A 30 -0.62 -8.93 13.52
CA ALA A 30 -1.94 -8.82 12.90
C ALA A 30 -3.04 -9.29 13.84
N ASP A 31 -4.22 -8.68 13.70
CA ASP A 31 -5.43 -9.09 14.39
C ASP A 31 -6.12 -10.28 13.72
N ILE A 32 -7.09 -10.88 14.42
CA ILE A 32 -7.93 -11.96 13.88
C ILE A 32 -8.83 -11.48 12.75
N LEU A 33 -9.26 -12.41 11.88
CA LEU A 33 -10.12 -12.08 10.75
C LEU A 33 -11.59 -12.52 10.93
N PRO A 34 -12.56 -11.80 10.32
CA PRO A 34 -13.97 -12.17 10.33
C PRO A 34 -14.25 -13.54 9.71
N ALA A 35 -15.37 -14.14 10.11
CA ALA A 35 -15.71 -15.54 9.85
C ALA A 35 -15.61 -16.00 8.38
N ARG A 36 -15.97 -15.16 7.41
CA ARG A 36 -15.92 -15.51 5.97
C ARG A 36 -14.49 -15.84 5.50
N ARG A 37 -13.48 -15.28 6.17
CA ARG A 37 -12.05 -15.47 5.89
C ARG A 37 -11.28 -15.79 7.18
N ALA A 38 -11.88 -16.62 8.02
CA ALA A 38 -11.44 -16.86 9.40
C ALA A 38 -9.95 -17.26 9.47
N ARG A 39 -9.18 -16.48 10.23
CA ARG A 39 -7.77 -16.70 10.54
C ARG A 39 -7.47 -16.15 11.94
N GLY A 40 -6.53 -16.78 12.62
CA GLY A 40 -6.02 -16.31 13.92
C GLY A 40 -5.14 -15.07 13.76
N PRO A 41 -4.56 -14.57 14.87
CA PRO A 41 -3.59 -13.47 14.83
C PRO A 41 -2.36 -13.82 13.99
N ASN A 42 -1.62 -12.80 13.57
CA ASN A 42 -0.35 -12.90 12.83
C ASN A 42 -0.45 -13.51 11.43
N GLU A 43 -1.65 -13.50 10.83
CA GLU A 43 -1.86 -13.90 9.44
C GLU A 43 -1.91 -12.66 8.53
N PRO A 44 -1.48 -12.75 7.25
CA PRO A 44 -1.29 -11.58 6.39
C PRO A 44 -2.49 -10.65 6.29
N GLY A 45 -3.71 -11.22 6.24
CA GLY A 45 -4.92 -10.43 6.09
C GLY A 45 -5.24 -9.51 7.27
N GLY A 46 -4.64 -9.71 8.45
CA GLY A 46 -4.85 -8.83 9.60
C GLY A 46 -3.76 -7.77 9.79
N ILE A 47 -2.73 -7.76 8.93
CA ILE A 47 -1.61 -6.81 9.04
C ILE A 47 -2.08 -5.45 8.51
N LYS A 48 -1.99 -4.42 9.35
CA LYS A 48 -2.27 -3.03 8.94
C LYS A 48 -1.16 -2.50 8.04
N PHE A 49 -1.48 -1.66 7.07
CA PHE A 49 -0.49 -1.16 6.11
C PHE A 49 0.64 -0.38 6.78
N GLY A 50 0.35 0.42 7.82
CA GLY A 50 1.37 1.12 8.60
C GLY A 50 2.32 0.14 9.33
N HIS A 51 1.77 -0.87 10.00
CA HIS A 51 2.60 -1.92 10.62
C HIS A 51 3.47 -2.63 9.59
N PHE A 52 2.90 -2.95 8.42
CA PHE A 52 3.64 -3.59 7.35
C PHE A 52 4.79 -2.71 6.84
N ALA A 53 4.53 -1.42 6.64
CA ALA A 53 5.57 -0.47 6.25
C ALA A 53 6.73 -0.45 7.26
N ASP A 54 6.44 -0.45 8.56
CA ASP A 54 7.45 -0.45 9.63
C ASP A 54 8.25 -1.77 9.71
N MET A 55 7.68 -2.90 9.26
CA MET A 55 8.43 -4.17 9.17
C MET A 55 9.58 -4.06 8.16
N ILE A 56 9.41 -3.23 7.12
CA ILE A 56 10.38 -3.08 6.04
C ILE A 56 11.46 -2.08 6.45
N GLN A 57 12.71 -2.56 6.47
CA GLN A 57 13.85 -1.83 7.04
C GLN A 57 14.51 -0.85 6.05
N ALA A 58 13.81 -0.47 4.98
CA ALA A 58 14.38 0.34 3.91
C ALA A 58 14.59 1.79 4.33
N ASP A 59 13.67 2.36 5.12
CA ASP A 59 13.76 3.75 5.59
C ASP A 59 15.06 4.02 6.37
N ARG A 60 15.45 3.12 7.28
CA ARG A 60 16.71 3.24 8.02
C ARG A 60 17.97 3.05 7.15
N ARG A 61 17.86 2.46 5.97
CA ARG A 61 18.97 2.21 5.04
C ARG A 61 19.08 3.30 3.98
N TYR A 62 17.96 3.84 3.54
CA TYR A 62 17.83 4.83 2.48
C TYR A 62 17.10 6.10 2.96
N PRO A 63 17.54 6.74 4.07
CA PRO A 63 16.79 7.85 4.70
C PRO A 63 16.72 9.12 3.84
N ASN A 64 17.59 9.24 2.83
CA ASN A 64 17.63 10.37 1.91
C ASN A 64 17.06 10.03 0.52
N ASP A 65 16.55 8.82 0.34
CA ASP A 65 15.93 8.35 -0.89
C ASP A 65 14.55 7.77 -0.58
N PRO A 66 13.54 8.66 -0.39
CA PRO A 66 12.22 8.24 0.04
C PRO A 66 11.46 7.47 -1.03
N VAL A 67 11.80 7.64 -2.32
CA VAL A 67 11.26 6.81 -3.39
C VAL A 67 11.78 5.39 -3.22
N LYS A 68 13.10 5.20 -3.10
CA LYS A 68 13.67 3.86 -2.88
C LYS A 68 13.11 3.21 -1.60
N ALA A 69 13.04 3.94 -0.49
CA ALA A 69 12.48 3.42 0.76
C ALA A 69 11.02 2.97 0.59
N THR A 70 10.20 3.77 -0.11
CA THR A 70 8.80 3.44 -0.37
C THR A 70 8.64 2.24 -1.30
N LEU A 71 9.45 2.14 -2.35
CA LEU A 71 9.35 1.04 -3.31
C LEU A 71 9.77 -0.32 -2.73
N GLU A 72 10.65 -0.35 -1.74
CA GLU A 72 10.92 -1.57 -0.98
C GLU A 72 9.69 -2.03 -0.16
N VAL A 73 8.90 -1.07 0.37
CA VAL A 73 7.61 -1.39 1.02
C VAL A 73 6.62 -1.92 -0.01
N VAL A 74 6.52 -1.28 -1.18
CA VAL A 74 5.63 -1.74 -2.27
C VAL A 74 6.01 -3.14 -2.73
N GLY A 75 7.29 -3.42 -3.01
CA GLY A 75 7.73 -4.74 -3.47
C GLY A 75 7.46 -5.84 -2.44
N ALA A 76 7.74 -5.58 -1.17
CA ALA A 76 7.43 -6.53 -0.10
C ALA A 76 5.92 -6.73 0.07
N GLY A 77 5.14 -5.65 -0.05
CA GLY A 77 3.68 -5.65 0.09
C GLY A 77 3.00 -6.39 -1.05
N ALA A 78 3.41 -6.14 -2.29
CA ALA A 78 2.92 -6.85 -3.47
C ALA A 78 3.22 -8.36 -3.34
N MET A 79 4.41 -8.73 -2.87
CA MET A 79 4.72 -10.14 -2.64
C MET A 79 3.83 -10.76 -1.57
N LEU A 80 3.74 -10.15 -0.38
CA LEU A 80 2.98 -10.73 0.73
C LEU A 80 1.47 -10.71 0.48
N PHE A 81 0.92 -9.58 0.07
CA PHE A 81 -0.52 -9.39 -0.06
C PHE A 81 -1.08 -9.97 -1.36
N ASP A 82 -0.39 -9.85 -2.50
CA ASP A 82 -0.92 -10.39 -3.75
C ASP A 82 -0.52 -11.85 -3.95
N GLN A 83 0.76 -12.20 -3.79
CA GLN A 83 1.20 -13.56 -4.14
C GLN A 83 0.84 -14.58 -3.07
N ILE A 84 1.08 -14.26 -1.79
CA ILE A 84 0.84 -15.20 -0.68
C ILE A 84 -0.60 -15.07 -0.19
N TRP A 85 -1.04 -13.88 0.22
CA TRP A 85 -2.35 -13.73 0.83
C TRP A 85 -3.48 -13.94 -0.18
N LEU A 86 -3.59 -13.08 -1.19
CA LEU A 86 -4.66 -13.21 -2.19
C LEU A 86 -4.45 -14.43 -3.08
N GLY A 87 -3.23 -14.64 -3.57
CA GLY A 87 -2.86 -15.67 -4.56
C GLY A 87 -2.74 -17.09 -4.01
N SER A 88 -2.71 -17.26 -2.68
CA SER A 88 -2.72 -18.58 -2.05
C SER A 88 -3.80 -18.70 -0.99
N TYR A 89 -3.72 -17.95 0.11
CA TYR A 89 -4.65 -18.11 1.23
C TYR A 89 -6.12 -17.87 0.86
N MET A 90 -6.38 -16.92 -0.03
CA MET A 90 -7.73 -16.53 -0.46
C MET A 90 -8.12 -17.10 -1.83
N SER A 91 -7.21 -17.82 -2.51
CA SER A 91 -7.47 -18.47 -3.81
C SER A 91 -6.68 -19.78 -3.98
N GLY A 92 -5.46 -19.71 -4.51
CA GLY A 92 -4.58 -20.86 -4.79
C GLY A 92 -4.42 -21.18 -6.29
N GLY A 93 -3.57 -22.16 -6.59
CA GLY A 93 -3.25 -22.59 -7.97
C GLY A 93 -2.02 -21.89 -8.53
N VAL A 94 -2.07 -21.46 -9.80
CA VAL A 94 -0.98 -20.70 -10.45
C VAL A 94 -0.71 -19.39 -9.71
N GLY A 95 -1.75 -18.78 -9.15
CA GLY A 95 -1.64 -17.58 -8.30
C GLY A 95 -1.43 -16.30 -9.09
N PHE A 96 -0.90 -15.28 -8.40
CA PHE A 96 -0.90 -13.88 -8.85
C PHE A 96 0.50 -13.30 -9.02
N THR A 97 1.48 -14.13 -9.39
CA THR A 97 2.88 -13.72 -9.52
C THR A 97 3.06 -12.46 -10.37
N GLN A 98 2.50 -12.42 -11.58
CA GLN A 98 2.71 -11.28 -12.48
C GLN A 98 1.87 -10.05 -12.13
N TYR A 99 0.80 -10.19 -11.34
CA TYR A 99 0.14 -9.01 -10.77
C TYR A 99 1.08 -8.29 -9.80
N ALA A 100 1.76 -9.06 -8.94
CA ALA A 100 2.68 -8.52 -7.96
C ALA A 100 3.98 -8.00 -8.58
N THR A 101 4.60 -8.78 -9.49
CA THR A 101 5.92 -8.43 -10.06
C THR A 101 5.90 -7.11 -10.80
N ALA A 102 4.77 -6.74 -11.41
CA ALA A 102 4.63 -5.44 -12.07
C ALA A 102 4.97 -4.23 -11.18
N ALA A 103 4.84 -4.38 -9.85
CA ALA A 103 5.17 -3.33 -8.89
C ALA A 103 6.64 -3.37 -8.41
N TYR A 104 7.44 -4.38 -8.79
CA TYR A 104 8.83 -4.54 -8.34
C TYR A 104 9.81 -5.08 -9.38
N THR A 105 9.44 -5.11 -10.66
CA THR A 105 10.32 -5.51 -11.77
C THR A 105 10.43 -4.41 -12.81
N ASP A 106 11.46 -4.55 -13.66
CA ASP A 106 11.69 -3.73 -14.86
C ASP A 106 11.91 -2.23 -14.62
N ASN A 107 11.97 -1.80 -13.35
CA ASN A 107 12.08 -0.40 -12.91
C ASN A 107 11.00 0.53 -13.49
N ILE A 108 9.86 -0.02 -13.93
CA ILE A 108 8.78 0.79 -14.52
C ILE A 108 8.12 1.66 -13.44
N LEU A 109 7.79 1.07 -12.28
CA LEU A 109 7.23 1.85 -11.17
C LEU A 109 8.27 2.80 -10.58
N ASP A 110 9.55 2.39 -10.53
CA ASP A 110 10.65 3.24 -10.09
C ASP A 110 10.73 4.53 -10.91
N ASP A 111 10.77 4.41 -12.23
CA ASP A 111 10.82 5.53 -13.17
C ASP A 111 9.68 6.53 -12.92
N TYR A 112 8.45 6.05 -12.81
CA TYR A 112 7.27 6.92 -12.63
C TYR A 112 7.28 7.61 -11.26
N CYS A 113 7.75 6.92 -10.21
CA CYS A 113 7.88 7.51 -8.88
C CYS A 113 8.98 8.59 -8.83
N TYR A 114 10.12 8.36 -9.49
CA TYR A 114 11.18 9.36 -9.55
C TYR A 114 10.76 10.58 -10.38
N TYR A 115 10.06 10.37 -11.50
CA TYR A 115 9.44 11.48 -12.25
C TYR A 115 8.53 12.32 -11.34
N GLY A 116 7.64 11.67 -10.60
CA GLY A 116 6.73 12.35 -9.68
C GLY A 116 7.45 13.11 -8.56
N LEU A 117 8.52 12.55 -7.99
CA LEU A 117 9.35 13.25 -7.02
C LEU A 117 9.97 14.53 -7.60
N ASP A 118 10.50 14.48 -8.82
CA ASP A 118 11.11 15.62 -9.48
C ASP A 118 10.08 16.71 -9.82
N TYR A 119 8.89 16.31 -10.26
CA TYR A 119 7.77 17.23 -10.46
C TYR A 119 7.38 17.94 -9.16
N VAL A 120 7.25 17.20 -8.06
CA VAL A 120 6.94 17.73 -6.72
C VAL A 120 8.02 18.72 -6.25
N LYS A 121 9.30 18.38 -6.43
CA LYS A 121 10.42 19.30 -6.11
C LYS A 121 10.34 20.59 -6.91
N LYS A 122 10.06 20.49 -8.21
CA LYS A 122 10.05 21.64 -9.13
C LYS A 122 8.85 22.56 -8.92
N LYS A 123 7.65 22.00 -8.73
CA LYS A 123 6.39 22.77 -8.73
C LYS A 123 5.80 23.03 -7.34
N HIS A 124 6.01 22.10 -6.41
CA HIS A 124 5.38 22.14 -5.08
C HIS A 124 6.37 22.44 -3.95
N GLY A 125 7.62 22.79 -4.29
CA GLY A 125 8.65 23.20 -3.33
C GLY A 125 9.35 22.06 -2.60
N GLY A 126 9.08 20.81 -2.98
CA GLY A 126 9.71 19.62 -2.40
C GLY A 126 8.83 18.84 -1.43
N ILE A 127 9.46 17.88 -0.77
CA ILE A 127 8.80 16.89 0.09
C ILE A 127 8.16 17.58 1.31
N GLY A 128 6.90 17.25 1.58
CA GLY A 128 6.12 17.78 2.70
C GLY A 128 5.87 19.30 2.64
N LYS A 129 6.01 19.92 1.46
CA LYS A 129 5.81 21.37 1.28
C LYS A 129 4.47 21.73 0.66
N ALA A 130 3.85 20.81 -0.08
CA ALA A 130 2.50 21.02 -0.61
C ALA A 130 1.48 20.99 0.53
N LYS A 131 0.45 21.83 0.44
CA LYS A 131 -0.72 21.71 1.32
C LYS A 131 -1.54 20.49 0.91
N SER A 132 -2.10 19.77 1.88
CA SER A 132 -3.00 18.64 1.64
C SER A 132 -4.41 19.12 1.20
N THR A 133 -4.50 19.72 0.01
CA THR A 133 -5.78 20.16 -0.59
C THR A 133 -6.10 19.38 -1.86
N GLN A 134 -7.37 19.39 -2.26
CA GLN A 134 -7.82 18.70 -3.47
C GLN A 134 -7.11 19.24 -4.72
N GLU A 135 -6.84 20.55 -4.79
CA GLU A 135 -6.15 21.16 -5.93
C GLU A 135 -4.72 20.63 -6.07
N ALA A 136 -3.99 20.49 -4.95
CA ALA A 136 -2.64 19.92 -4.98
C ALA A 136 -2.65 18.44 -5.38
N VAL A 137 -3.60 17.66 -4.86
CA VAL A 137 -3.77 16.24 -5.22
C VAL A 137 -4.13 16.10 -6.70
N THR A 138 -5.08 16.88 -7.20
CA THR A 138 -5.47 16.87 -8.61
C THR A 138 -4.29 17.23 -9.51
N ASP A 139 -3.55 18.30 -9.19
CA ASP A 139 -2.39 18.70 -9.99
C ASP A 139 -1.30 17.62 -10.06
N ILE A 140 -0.93 17.02 -8.92
CA ILE A 140 0.15 16.04 -8.85
C ILE A 140 -0.27 14.71 -9.46
N ALA A 141 -1.44 14.19 -9.09
CA ALA A 141 -1.90 12.90 -9.57
C ALA A 141 -2.21 12.92 -11.07
N THR A 142 -2.78 14.02 -11.59
CA THR A 142 -3.02 14.16 -13.04
C THR A 142 -1.70 14.15 -13.81
N GLU A 143 -0.72 14.96 -13.40
CA GLU A 143 0.58 15.00 -14.07
C GLU A 143 1.27 13.63 -14.10
N VAL A 144 1.40 12.98 -12.94
CA VAL A 144 2.14 11.72 -12.82
C VAL A 144 1.42 10.58 -13.54
N ASN A 145 0.08 10.56 -13.49
CA ASN A 145 -0.71 9.58 -14.22
C ASN A 145 -0.57 9.74 -15.74
N LEU A 146 -0.67 10.98 -16.25
CA LEU A 146 -0.50 11.25 -17.68
C LEU A 146 0.89 10.85 -18.17
N TYR A 147 1.94 11.20 -17.42
CA TYR A 147 3.30 10.78 -17.74
C TYR A 147 3.42 9.26 -17.88
N GLY A 148 2.94 8.51 -16.88
CA GLY A 148 3.01 7.05 -16.92
C GLY A 148 2.16 6.44 -18.04
N MET A 149 1.00 7.02 -18.37
CA MET A 149 0.20 6.60 -19.51
C MET A 149 0.94 6.83 -20.83
N GLU A 150 1.55 8.01 -21.01
CA GLU A 150 2.39 8.32 -22.17
C GLU A 150 3.57 7.34 -22.30
N GLN A 151 4.19 6.90 -21.19
CA GLN A 151 5.27 5.91 -21.25
C GLN A 151 4.79 4.57 -21.83
N TYR A 152 3.60 4.09 -21.45
CA TYR A 152 3.03 2.88 -22.04
C TYR A 152 2.63 3.05 -23.51
N GLU A 153 2.23 4.25 -23.93
CA GLU A 153 1.88 4.56 -25.32
C GLU A 153 3.13 4.71 -26.21
N GLN A 154 4.17 5.34 -25.69
CA GLN A 154 5.42 5.64 -26.39
C GLN A 154 6.34 4.42 -26.49
N TYR A 155 6.33 3.54 -25.48
CA TYR A 155 7.18 2.36 -25.41
C TYR A 155 6.33 1.07 -25.43
N PRO A 156 6.05 0.50 -26.62
CA PRO A 156 5.23 -0.71 -26.75
C PRO A 156 5.73 -1.90 -25.92
N THR A 157 7.04 -1.99 -25.67
CA THR A 157 7.63 -3.03 -24.82
C THR A 157 7.23 -2.89 -23.35
N ALA A 158 7.03 -1.67 -22.85
CA ALA A 158 6.53 -1.47 -21.48
C ALA A 158 5.06 -1.92 -21.38
N LEU A 159 4.26 -1.63 -22.41
CA LEU A 159 2.88 -2.10 -22.52
C LEU A 159 2.81 -3.63 -22.66
N GLU A 160 3.78 -4.25 -23.32
CA GLU A 160 3.91 -5.71 -23.45
C GLU A 160 4.36 -6.37 -22.14
N SER A 161 5.34 -5.81 -21.42
CA SER A 161 5.76 -6.29 -20.10
C SER A 161 4.58 -6.24 -19.11
N HIS A 162 3.85 -5.13 -19.08
CA HIS A 162 2.61 -4.99 -18.31
C HIS A 162 1.38 -5.20 -19.20
N PHE A 163 1.29 -6.36 -19.83
CA PHE A 163 0.20 -6.71 -20.75
C PHE A 163 -1.19 -6.67 -20.09
N GLY A 164 -1.27 -6.96 -18.79
CA GLY A 164 -2.49 -6.93 -18.01
C GLY A 164 -2.88 -5.52 -17.61
N GLY A 165 -4.14 -5.14 -17.86
CA GLY A 165 -4.65 -3.80 -17.50
C GLY A 165 -4.50 -3.47 -16.01
N SER A 166 -4.71 -4.45 -15.13
CA SER A 166 -4.59 -4.29 -13.68
C SER A 166 -3.15 -4.00 -13.23
N GLN A 167 -2.15 -4.54 -13.94
CA GLN A 167 -0.73 -4.26 -13.65
C GLN A 167 -0.45 -2.78 -13.90
N ARG A 168 -0.87 -2.29 -15.08
CA ARG A 168 -0.72 -0.88 -15.45
C ARG A 168 -1.49 0.04 -14.50
N ALA A 169 -2.72 -0.33 -14.16
CA ALA A 169 -3.56 0.43 -13.24
C ALA A 169 -2.89 0.59 -11.87
N SER A 170 -2.39 -0.51 -11.29
CA SER A 170 -1.68 -0.48 -10.01
C SER A 170 -0.43 0.39 -10.08
N VAL A 171 0.37 0.27 -11.14
CA VAL A 171 1.63 1.03 -11.28
C VAL A 171 1.39 2.53 -11.45
N LEU A 172 0.44 2.92 -12.30
CA LEU A 172 0.08 4.33 -12.51
C LEU A 172 -0.48 4.98 -11.25
N ALA A 173 -1.37 4.27 -10.55
CA ALA A 173 -1.98 4.76 -9.32
C ALA A 173 -0.99 4.77 -8.14
N ALA A 174 -0.08 3.80 -8.06
CA ALA A 174 0.99 3.78 -7.07
C ALA A 174 1.89 5.02 -7.23
N ALA A 175 2.39 5.29 -8.44
CA ALA A 175 3.22 6.46 -8.70
C ALA A 175 2.50 7.77 -8.35
N SER A 176 1.22 7.89 -8.74
CA SER A 176 0.40 9.07 -8.46
C SER A 176 0.16 9.28 -6.97
N GLY A 177 -0.20 8.21 -6.25
CA GLY A 177 -0.45 8.25 -4.81
C GLY A 177 0.81 8.52 -4.00
N ILE A 178 1.92 7.86 -4.32
CA ILE A 178 3.23 8.08 -3.68
C ILE A 178 3.66 9.53 -3.86
N SER A 179 3.53 10.08 -5.08
CA SER A 179 3.88 11.48 -5.36
C SER A 179 3.05 12.46 -4.54
N CYS A 180 1.74 12.23 -4.42
CA CYS A 180 0.85 13.04 -3.59
C CYS A 180 1.23 12.94 -2.10
N SER A 181 1.52 11.74 -1.60
CA SER A 181 1.96 11.55 -0.21
C SER A 181 3.30 12.21 0.08
N LEU A 182 4.29 12.09 -0.81
CA LEU A 182 5.59 12.74 -0.66
C LEU A 182 5.47 14.26 -0.67
N ALA A 183 4.64 14.82 -1.55
CA ALA A 183 4.44 16.26 -1.61
C ALA A 183 3.79 16.84 -0.34
N THR A 184 2.83 16.12 0.23
CA THR A 184 1.95 16.63 1.29
C THR A 184 2.27 16.10 2.69
N ALA A 185 3.12 15.08 2.80
CA ALA A 185 3.36 14.31 4.02
C ALA A 185 2.04 13.77 4.65
N ASN A 186 1.11 13.34 3.80
CA ASN A 186 -0.21 12.86 4.21
C ASN A 186 -0.64 11.62 3.39
N SER A 187 -0.92 10.51 4.08
CA SER A 187 -1.31 9.24 3.46
C SER A 187 -2.67 9.30 2.77
N ASN A 188 -3.65 10.01 3.36
CA ASN A 188 -4.98 10.16 2.76
C ASN A 188 -4.94 11.04 1.49
N ALA A 189 -4.04 12.03 1.41
CA ALA A 189 -3.80 12.74 0.16
C ALA A 189 -3.26 11.80 -0.93
N GLY A 190 -2.37 10.87 -0.55
CA GLY A 190 -1.92 9.79 -1.42
C GLY A 190 -3.03 8.87 -1.90
N LEU A 191 -3.90 8.42 -1.00
CA LEU A 191 -5.08 7.60 -1.36
C LEU A 191 -5.99 8.33 -2.36
N ASN A 192 -6.22 9.64 -2.17
CA ASN A 192 -7.00 10.43 -3.14
C ASN A 192 -6.28 10.54 -4.50
N GLY A 193 -4.95 10.66 -4.50
CA GLY A 193 -4.15 10.63 -5.73
C GLY A 193 -4.23 9.28 -6.46
N TRP A 194 -4.20 8.17 -5.72
CA TRP A 194 -4.42 6.81 -6.25
C TRP A 194 -5.79 6.71 -6.93
N TYR A 195 -6.88 7.07 -6.24
CA TYR A 195 -8.23 6.93 -6.79
C TYR A 195 -8.47 7.84 -8.00
N LEU A 196 -7.92 9.05 -7.99
CA LEU A 196 -8.00 9.95 -9.14
C LEU A 196 -7.27 9.36 -10.35
N SER A 197 -6.08 8.78 -10.17
CA SER A 197 -5.34 8.09 -11.23
C SER A 197 -6.17 6.96 -11.85
N MET A 198 -6.84 6.14 -11.04
CA MET A 198 -7.70 5.07 -11.53
C MET A 198 -8.84 5.58 -12.43
N LEU A 199 -9.49 6.68 -12.02
CA LEU A 199 -10.57 7.30 -12.81
C LEU A 199 -10.04 7.86 -14.13
N MET A 200 -8.93 8.59 -14.11
CA MET A 200 -8.34 9.16 -15.33
C MET A 200 -7.86 8.09 -16.30
N HIS A 201 -7.21 7.03 -15.81
CA HIS A 201 -6.79 5.89 -16.63
C HIS A 201 -8.00 5.23 -17.30
N LYS A 202 -9.06 4.95 -16.54
CA LYS A 202 -10.29 4.35 -17.06
C LYS A 202 -10.87 5.16 -18.23
N GLU A 203 -10.97 6.47 -18.07
CA GLU A 203 -11.48 7.36 -19.12
C GLU A 203 -10.51 7.49 -20.31
N GLY A 204 -9.21 7.60 -20.05
CA GLY A 204 -8.21 7.79 -21.10
C GLY A 204 -8.05 6.59 -22.03
N TRP A 205 -8.17 5.36 -21.52
CA TRP A 205 -8.01 4.14 -22.34
C TRP A 205 -9.29 3.33 -22.53
N SER A 206 -10.42 3.77 -21.99
CA SER A 206 -11.69 3.02 -21.99
C SER A 206 -11.54 1.60 -21.42
N ARG A 207 -10.57 1.41 -20.53
CA ARG A 207 -10.25 0.15 -19.85
C ARG A 207 -9.45 0.45 -18.58
N LEU A 208 -9.47 -0.47 -17.64
CA LEU A 208 -8.70 -0.38 -16.40
C LEU A 208 -8.07 -1.74 -16.07
N GLY A 209 -8.66 -2.50 -15.13
CA GLY A 209 -8.20 -3.82 -14.73
C GLY A 209 -9.16 -4.95 -15.08
N PHE A 210 -8.99 -6.08 -14.39
CA PHE A 210 -9.87 -7.25 -14.52
C PHE A 210 -11.28 -6.96 -13.97
N PHE A 211 -12.20 -7.93 -14.16
CA PHE A 211 -13.56 -7.82 -13.65
C PHE A 211 -13.61 -7.70 -12.11
N GLY A 212 -14.02 -6.54 -11.60
CA GLY A 212 -14.07 -6.26 -10.16
C GLY A 212 -12.77 -5.71 -9.59
N TYR A 213 -11.77 -5.42 -10.42
CA TYR A 213 -10.54 -4.74 -10.01
C TYR A 213 -10.87 -3.40 -9.32
N ASP A 214 -11.76 -2.61 -9.92
CA ASP A 214 -12.08 -1.25 -9.48
C ASP A 214 -13.18 -1.17 -8.40
N LEU A 215 -13.51 -2.28 -7.73
CA LEU A 215 -14.49 -2.27 -6.64
C LEU A 215 -14.09 -1.24 -5.56
N GLN A 216 -12.85 -1.32 -5.09
CA GLN A 216 -12.34 -0.38 -4.09
C GLN A 216 -12.14 1.01 -4.67
N ASP A 217 -11.77 1.11 -5.96
CA ASP A 217 -11.43 2.39 -6.58
C ASP A 217 -12.68 3.23 -6.87
N GLN A 218 -13.81 2.62 -7.22
CA GLN A 218 -15.11 3.31 -7.35
C GLN A 218 -15.66 3.78 -5.99
N CYS A 219 -15.42 3.02 -4.92
CA CYS A 219 -15.78 3.43 -3.56
C CYS A 219 -14.77 4.43 -2.96
N GLY A 220 -13.55 4.49 -3.51
CA GLY A 220 -12.39 5.12 -2.91
C GLY A 220 -12.58 6.60 -2.64
N SER A 221 -13.07 7.36 -3.63
CA SER A 221 -13.29 8.81 -3.50
C SER A 221 -14.30 9.17 -2.41
N ALA A 222 -15.28 8.32 -2.13
CA ALA A 222 -16.25 8.53 -1.05
C ALA A 222 -15.71 8.12 0.32
N ASN A 223 -14.89 7.06 0.37
CA ASN A 223 -14.41 6.46 1.62
C ASN A 223 -13.07 7.03 2.10
N SER A 224 -12.29 7.71 1.25
CA SER A 224 -10.95 8.23 1.59
C SER A 224 -10.98 9.19 2.78
N MET A 225 -12.03 10.00 2.89
CA MET A 225 -12.25 11.00 3.94
C MET A 225 -13.56 10.77 4.72
N SER A 226 -14.19 9.60 4.57
CA SER A 226 -15.37 9.24 5.37
C SER A 226 -14.99 9.16 6.84
N ILE A 227 -15.97 9.39 7.71
CA ILE A 227 -15.87 9.20 9.16
C ILE A 227 -16.88 8.17 9.66
N ARG A 228 -17.52 7.45 8.74
CA ARG A 228 -18.51 6.41 9.07
C ARG A 228 -17.81 5.12 9.51
N PRO A 229 -18.49 4.27 10.32
CA PRO A 229 -17.84 3.21 11.09
C PRO A 229 -16.98 2.22 10.29
N ASP A 230 -17.42 1.80 9.11
CA ASP A 230 -16.78 0.79 8.26
C ASP A 230 -16.24 1.36 6.93
N GLU A 231 -16.17 2.69 6.83
CA GLU A 231 -15.67 3.41 5.65
C GLU A 231 -14.44 4.26 5.97
N GLY A 232 -14.51 4.98 7.09
CA GLY A 232 -13.54 5.98 7.47
C GLY A 232 -12.37 5.42 8.24
N CYS A 233 -11.17 5.50 7.67
CA CYS A 233 -9.93 5.13 8.35
C CYS A 233 -8.73 5.87 7.76
N LEU A 234 -7.74 6.20 8.60
CA LEU A 234 -6.43 6.71 8.16
C LEU A 234 -5.71 5.65 7.34
N GLY A 235 -4.99 6.04 6.29
CA GLY A 235 -4.33 5.10 5.38
C GLY A 235 -3.48 4.03 6.08
N GLU A 236 -2.72 4.43 7.10
CA GLU A 236 -1.83 3.57 7.89
C GLU A 236 -2.58 2.50 8.71
N LEU A 237 -3.83 2.79 9.09
CA LEU A 237 -4.68 1.91 9.89
C LEU A 237 -5.61 1.03 9.04
N ARG A 238 -5.60 1.21 7.72
CA ARG A 238 -6.24 0.30 6.77
C ARG A 238 -5.43 -0.99 6.63
N GLY A 239 -6.01 -2.00 6.01
CA GLY A 239 -5.40 -3.30 5.78
C GLY A 239 -6.33 -4.22 4.98
N PRO A 240 -5.88 -5.43 4.64
CA PRO A 240 -6.65 -6.37 3.83
C PRO A 240 -7.96 -6.83 4.47
#